data_AF-A0A970JJS1-F1
#
_entry.id   AF-A0A970JJS1-F1
#
_cell.length_a   1.000
_cell.length_b   1.000
_cell.length_c   1.000
_cell.angle_alpha   90.00
_cell.angle_beta   90.00
_cell.angle_gamma   90.00
#
_symmetry.space_group_name_H-M   'P 1'
#
loop_
_entity.id
_entity.type
_entity.pdbx_description
1 polymer ?
#
loop_
_entity_poly.entity_id
_entity_poly.type
_entity_poly.pdbx_seq_one_letter_code
_entity_poly.pdbx_strand_id
1 'polypeptide(L)'
;MKFDLNYWRVGNRKLAFVAATVMLASAVVRASYFILSGLAEFTPFELATQLALPLACNIIFACEIYFLKDKALWITCIPVAFGSVFFIIKSIMYFTPLHMALCCALYVGAFVLYTITVCGLIRITTLVKLVFGLPFIYHIFVEDLPVLISKNPPRTAVEWMPEISVLLIMISLFTAVSSFEKREAGGNTRFV
;
A
#
# COMPACT_ATOMS: atom_id res chain seq x y z
N MET A 1 -7.94 -27.79 3.54
CA MET A 1 -6.92 -26.80 3.12
C MET A 1 -6.12 -26.43 4.38
N LYS A 2 -4.80 -26.62 4.42
CA LYS A 2 -3.98 -26.26 5.61
C LYS A 2 -3.46 -24.83 5.43
N PHE A 3 -3.73 -23.96 6.40
CA PHE A 3 -3.09 -22.65 6.47
C PHE A 3 -1.63 -22.83 6.89
N ASP A 4 -0.72 -22.20 6.16
CA ASP A 4 0.69 -22.15 6.53
C ASP A 4 1.10 -20.68 6.65
N LEU A 5 0.82 -20.12 7.83
CA LEU A 5 1.10 -18.73 8.19
C LEU A 5 2.61 -18.40 8.17
N ASN A 6 3.47 -19.42 8.08
CA ASN A 6 4.92 -19.30 8.03
C ASN A 6 5.49 -19.61 6.64
N TYR A 7 4.65 -19.79 5.62
CA TYR A 7 5.08 -20.17 4.28
C TYR A 7 5.98 -19.10 3.62
N TRP A 8 5.77 -17.82 3.93
CA TRP A 8 6.59 -16.72 3.42
C TRP A 8 7.56 -16.20 4.48
N ARG A 9 8.75 -15.76 4.04
CA ARG A 9 9.73 -15.02 4.82
C ARG A 9 10.21 -13.79 4.05
N VAL A 10 10.82 -12.83 4.73
CA VAL A 10 11.55 -11.76 4.04
C VAL A 10 12.84 -12.36 3.49
N GLY A 11 12.89 -12.46 2.17
CA GLY A 11 14.05 -12.93 1.44
C GLY A 11 15.08 -11.83 1.28
N ASN A 12 14.69 -10.82 0.50
CA ASN A 12 15.52 -9.65 0.27
C ASN A 12 15.24 -8.55 1.31
N ARG A 13 16.00 -8.59 2.41
CA ARG A 13 15.89 -7.61 3.50
C ARG A 13 16.04 -6.17 3.01
N LYS A 14 16.93 -5.90 2.06
CA LYS A 14 17.15 -4.52 1.55
C LYS A 14 15.87 -3.97 0.93
N LEU A 15 15.17 -4.76 0.12
CA LEU A 15 13.89 -4.36 -0.48
C LEU A 15 12.79 -4.16 0.57
N ALA A 16 12.72 -5.03 1.58
CA ALA A 16 11.77 -4.85 2.67
C ALA A 16 12.01 -3.56 3.45
N PHE A 17 13.28 -3.24 3.76
CA PHE A 17 13.66 -1.97 4.40
C PHE A 17 13.29 -0.77 3.53
N VAL A 18 13.53 -0.83 2.21
CA VAL A 18 13.14 0.22 1.27
C VAL A 18 11.62 0.41 1.30
N ALA A 19 10.84 -0.66 1.23
CA ALA A 19 9.38 -0.58 1.30
C ALA A 19 8.91 0.12 2.59
N ALA A 20 9.42 -0.30 3.75
CA ALA A 20 9.07 0.33 5.02
C ALA A 20 9.44 1.83 5.07
N THR A 21 10.63 2.20 4.57
CA THR A 21 11.06 3.61 4.50
C THR A 21 10.18 4.44 3.56
N VAL A 22 9.80 3.88 2.42
CA VAL A 22 8.87 4.53 1.47
C VAL A 22 7.48 4.70 2.09
N MET A 23 7.02 3.73 2.89
CA MET A 23 5.77 3.83 3.63
C MET A 23 5.79 4.99 4.65
N LEU A 24 6.90 5.15 5.37
CA LEU A 24 7.11 6.29 6.27
C LEU A 24 7.18 7.63 5.51
N ALA A 25 7.85 7.66 4.36
CA ALA A 25 7.87 8.84 3.50
C ALA A 25 6.45 9.23 3.05
N SER A 26 5.61 8.25 2.68
CA SER A 26 4.20 8.50 2.37
C SER A 26 3.45 9.14 3.54
N ALA A 27 3.65 8.63 4.76
CA ALA A 27 3.06 9.20 5.98
C ALA A 27 3.47 10.66 6.19
N VAL A 28 4.75 11.00 5.97
CA VAL A 28 5.26 12.38 6.08
C VAL A 28 4.65 13.29 5.02
N VAL A 29 4.55 12.84 3.77
CA VAL A 29 3.92 13.61 2.69
C VAL A 29 2.45 13.88 3.02
N ARG A 30 1.75 12.87 3.54
CA ARG A 30 0.34 13.00 3.95
C ARG A 30 0.16 13.97 5.10
N ALA A 31 0.98 13.89 6.15
CA ALA A 31 0.93 14.83 7.27
C ALA A 31 1.26 16.25 6.82
N SER A 32 2.27 16.41 5.95
CA SER A 32 2.66 17.71 5.39
C SER A 32 1.52 18.34 4.59
N TYR A 33 0.71 17.56 3.86
CA TYR A 33 -0.47 18.09 3.18
C TYR A 33 -1.43 18.78 4.15
N PHE A 34 -1.82 18.12 5.24
CA PHE A 34 -2.77 18.68 6.23
C PHE A 34 -2.19 19.88 7.00
N ILE A 35 -0.87 19.96 7.15
CA ILE A 35 -0.20 21.10 7.80
C ILE A 35 -0.10 22.30 6.85
N LEU A 36 0.29 22.07 5.59
CA LEU A 36 0.56 23.12 4.59
C LEU A 36 -0.70 23.63 3.91
N SER A 37 -1.80 22.88 3.98
CA SER A 37 -3.10 23.26 3.42
C SER A 37 -3.87 24.28 4.27
N GLY A 38 -3.20 25.02 5.17
CA GLY A 38 -3.73 25.87 6.25
C GLY A 38 -4.77 26.96 5.92
N LEU A 39 -5.42 26.90 4.76
CA LEU A 39 -6.61 27.65 4.34
C LEU A 39 -7.85 26.74 4.13
N ALA A 40 -7.73 25.42 4.26
CA ALA A 40 -8.81 24.47 4.10
C ALA A 40 -9.40 24.06 5.47
N GLU A 41 -10.68 24.30 5.68
CA GLU A 41 -11.41 23.75 6.82
C GLU A 41 -11.68 22.26 6.56
N PHE A 42 -10.97 21.38 7.27
CA PHE A 42 -11.19 19.94 7.19
C PHE A 42 -12.26 19.50 8.20
N THR A 43 -13.17 18.65 7.75
CA THR A 43 -14.12 18.02 8.66
C THR A 43 -13.41 16.98 9.55
N PRO A 44 -13.94 16.69 10.75
CA PRO A 44 -13.39 15.63 11.61
C PRO A 44 -13.35 14.26 10.91
N PHE A 45 -14.32 14.01 10.02
CA PHE A 45 -14.39 12.78 9.24
C PHE A 45 -13.24 12.68 8.22
N GLU A 46 -12.93 13.76 7.50
CA GLU A 46 -11.79 13.81 6.58
C GLU A 46 -10.47 13.66 7.35
N LEU A 47 -10.32 14.30 8.50
CA LEU A 47 -9.11 14.16 9.31
C LEU A 47 -8.93 12.71 9.81
N ALA A 48 -10.01 12.06 10.24
CA ALA A 48 -9.95 10.67 10.67
C ALA A 48 -9.62 9.71 9.51
N THR A 49 -10.30 9.85 8.38
CA THR A 49 -10.23 8.89 7.27
C THR A 49 -9.09 9.17 6.29
N GLN A 50 -8.77 10.44 6.03
CA GLN A 50 -7.78 10.86 5.03
C GLN A 50 -6.41 11.19 5.63
N LEU A 51 -6.31 11.45 6.94
CA LEU A 51 -5.04 11.63 7.65
C LEU A 51 -4.75 10.49 8.64
N ALA A 52 -5.55 10.34 9.69
CA ALA A 52 -5.21 9.46 10.82
C ALA A 52 -5.15 7.99 10.40
N LEU A 53 -6.13 7.53 9.61
CA LEU A 53 -6.18 6.16 9.11
C LEU A 53 -4.96 5.79 8.25
N PRO A 54 -4.64 6.48 7.13
CA PRO A 54 -3.46 6.14 6.33
C PRO A 54 -2.16 6.35 7.09
N LEU A 55 -2.08 7.34 7.98
CA LEU A 55 -0.89 7.55 8.82
C LEU A 55 -0.64 6.36 9.75
N ALA A 56 -1.68 5.91 10.46
CA ALA A 56 -1.60 4.73 11.33
C ALA A 56 -1.22 3.47 10.54
N CYS A 57 -1.86 3.24 9.38
CA CYS A 57 -1.55 2.08 8.53
C CYS A 57 -0.09 2.08 8.08
N ASN A 58 0.42 3.22 7.63
CA ASN A 58 1.79 3.35 7.14
C ASN A 58 2.82 3.10 8.24
N ILE A 59 2.58 3.64 9.43
CA ILE A 59 3.46 3.46 10.60
C ILE A 59 3.43 2.02 11.08
N ILE A 60 2.23 1.44 11.25
CA ILE A 60 2.06 0.05 11.70
C ILE A 60 2.75 -0.90 10.71
N PHE A 61 2.52 -0.74 9.41
CA PHE A 61 3.16 -1.56 8.38
C PHE A 61 4.69 -1.45 8.41
N ALA A 62 5.23 -0.23 8.53
CA ALA A 62 6.67 -0.03 8.63
C ALA A 62 7.26 -0.68 9.90
N CYS A 63 6.59 -0.54 11.04
CA CYS A 63 6.97 -1.18 12.30
C CYS A 63 6.97 -2.70 12.18
N GLU A 64 5.94 -3.29 11.58
CA GLU A 64 5.86 -4.74 11.38
C GLU A 64 7.03 -5.25 10.54
N ILE A 65 7.37 -4.58 9.44
CA ILE A 65 8.52 -4.97 8.60
C ILE A 65 9.85 -4.81 9.34
N TYR A 66 10.04 -3.73 10.11
CA TYR A 66 11.29 -3.52 10.86
C TYR A 66 11.47 -4.46 12.05
N PHE A 67 10.41 -4.73 12.82
CA PHE A 67 10.48 -5.47 14.07
C PHE A 67 10.17 -6.97 13.90
N LEU A 68 9.15 -7.33 13.12
CA LEU A 68 8.69 -8.72 13.01
C LEU A 68 9.48 -9.52 11.97
N LYS A 69 10.07 -8.86 10.96
CA LYS A 69 10.95 -9.40 9.91
C LYS A 69 10.42 -10.70 9.27
N ASP A 70 10.65 -11.83 9.94
CA ASP A 70 10.43 -13.19 9.44
C ASP A 70 9.39 -13.98 10.27
N LYS A 71 8.96 -13.46 11.43
CA LYS A 71 8.22 -14.24 12.44
C LYS A 71 6.70 -14.17 12.30
N ALA A 72 6.17 -13.11 11.70
CA ALA A 72 4.72 -12.90 11.64
C ALA A 72 4.32 -11.98 10.48
N LEU A 73 4.68 -12.35 9.25
CA LEU A 73 4.27 -11.58 8.06
C LEU A 73 2.75 -11.45 7.93
N TRP A 74 1.96 -12.41 8.44
CA TRP A 74 0.50 -12.35 8.43
C TRP A 74 -0.09 -11.15 9.18
N ILE A 75 0.67 -10.52 10.08
CA ILE A 75 0.20 -9.33 10.81
C ILE A 75 0.08 -8.13 9.86
N THR A 76 0.84 -8.08 8.76
CA THR A 76 0.73 -7.03 7.74
C THR A 76 -0.61 -7.00 7.03
N CYS A 77 -1.44 -8.04 7.17
CA CYS A 77 -2.83 -8.02 6.73
C CYS A 77 -3.65 -6.95 7.45
N ILE A 78 -3.31 -6.59 8.70
CA ILE A 78 -4.03 -5.58 9.49
C ILE A 78 -3.91 -4.18 8.85
N PRO A 79 -2.69 -3.61 8.67
CA PRO A 79 -2.56 -2.31 8.03
C PRO A 79 -3.03 -2.33 6.57
N VAL A 80 -2.90 -3.46 5.85
CA VAL A 80 -3.42 -3.58 4.48
C VAL A 80 -4.96 -3.59 4.45
N ALA A 81 -5.63 -4.18 5.45
CA ALA A 81 -7.09 -4.12 5.58
C ALA A 81 -7.58 -2.69 5.84
N PHE A 82 -6.96 -1.98 6.79
CA PHE A 82 -7.32 -0.60 7.07
C PHE A 82 -6.96 0.34 5.90
N GLY A 83 -5.85 0.05 5.20
CA GLY A 83 -5.47 0.74 3.97
C GLY A 83 -6.50 0.55 2.85
N SER A 84 -7.07 -0.66 2.68
CA SER A 84 -8.12 -0.89 1.69
C SER A 84 -9.41 -0.13 2.02
N VAL A 85 -9.78 -0.06 3.30
CA VAL A 85 -10.90 0.78 3.77
C VAL A 85 -10.65 2.25 3.44
N PHE A 86 -9.44 2.76 3.71
CA PHE A 86 -9.05 4.12 3.33
C PHE A 86 -9.25 4.38 1.83
N PHE A 87 -8.78 3.46 0.98
CA PHE A 87 -8.90 3.60 -0.48
C PHE A 87 -10.35 3.53 -0.97
N ILE A 88 -11.19 2.70 -0.36
CA ILE A 88 -12.63 2.63 -0.64
C ILE A 88 -13.32 3.95 -0.28
N ILE A 89 -13.00 4.54 0.88
CA ILE A 89 -13.58 5.83 1.28
C ILE A 89 -13.14 6.92 0.29
N LYS A 90 -11.86 6.96 -0.11
CA LYS A 90 -11.36 7.88 -1.14
C LYS A 90 -12.12 7.68 -2.46
N SER A 91 -12.34 6.44 -2.90
CA SER A 91 -12.98 6.21 -4.19
C SER A 91 -14.45 6.66 -4.23
N ILE A 92 -15.17 6.54 -3.11
CA ILE A 92 -16.55 7.00 -2.98
C ILE A 92 -16.65 8.53 -3.05
N MET A 93 -15.68 9.25 -2.50
CA MET A 93 -15.73 10.71 -2.41
C MET A 93 -15.42 11.43 -3.74
N TYR A 94 -14.65 10.83 -4.64
CA TYR A 94 -14.05 11.59 -5.76
C TYR A 94 -14.31 11.04 -7.17
N PHE A 95 -14.84 9.82 -7.35
CA PHE A 95 -14.96 9.19 -8.67
C PHE A 95 -16.39 9.02 -9.20
N THR A 96 -16.51 8.83 -10.51
CA THR A 96 -17.77 8.44 -11.17
C THR A 96 -18.24 7.06 -10.71
N PRO A 97 -19.54 6.73 -10.76
CA PRO A 97 -20.07 5.50 -10.19
C PRO A 97 -19.44 4.20 -10.73
N LEU A 98 -19.12 4.15 -12.03
CA LEU A 98 -18.48 3.00 -12.65
C LEU A 98 -17.01 2.87 -12.23
N HIS A 99 -16.28 3.98 -12.19
CA HIS A 99 -14.89 3.98 -11.74
C HIS A 99 -14.80 3.64 -10.25
N MET A 100 -15.68 4.21 -9.42
CA MET A 100 -15.83 3.90 -8.00
C MET A 100 -16.07 2.40 -7.77
N ALA A 101 -17.04 1.80 -8.47
CA ALA A 101 -17.37 0.37 -8.30
C ALA A 101 -16.19 -0.54 -8.66
N LEU A 102 -15.49 -0.24 -9.76
CA LEU A 102 -14.30 -0.99 -10.17
C LEU A 102 -13.15 -0.84 -9.17
N CYS A 103 -12.87 0.37 -8.68
CA CYS A 103 -11.85 0.61 -7.66
C CYS A 103 -12.18 -0.11 -6.35
N CYS A 104 -13.42 -0.06 -5.88
CA CYS A 104 -13.85 -0.79 -4.68
C CYS A 104 -13.65 -2.29 -4.83
N ALA A 105 -14.05 -2.87 -5.97
CA ALA A 105 -13.83 -4.28 -6.26
C ALA A 105 -12.33 -4.62 -6.28
N LEU A 106 -11.49 -3.74 -6.86
CA LEU A 106 -10.05 -3.92 -6.92
C LEU A 106 -9.40 -3.85 -5.53
N TYR A 107 -9.80 -2.93 -4.65
CA TYR A 107 -9.26 -2.81 -3.29
C TYR A 107 -9.66 -3.99 -2.39
N VAL A 108 -10.92 -4.43 -2.48
CA VAL A 108 -11.38 -5.64 -1.79
C VAL A 108 -10.64 -6.86 -2.33
N GLY A 109 -10.52 -6.98 -3.66
CA GLY A 109 -9.77 -8.05 -4.31
C GLY A 109 -8.29 -8.07 -3.91
N ALA A 110 -7.65 -6.90 -3.86
CA ALA A 110 -6.26 -6.73 -3.42
C ALA A 110 -6.06 -7.19 -1.98
N PHE A 111 -6.97 -6.77 -1.07
CA PHE A 111 -6.93 -7.19 0.33
C PHE A 111 -7.11 -8.71 0.49
N VAL A 112 -8.11 -9.28 -0.18
CA VAL A 112 -8.38 -10.71 -0.13
C VAL A 112 -7.20 -11.50 -0.70
N LEU A 113 -6.70 -11.10 -1.87
CA LEU A 113 -5.57 -11.76 -2.51
C LEU A 113 -4.30 -11.66 -1.66
N TYR A 114 -4.01 -10.48 -1.11
CA TYR A 114 -2.87 -10.27 -0.21
C TYR A 114 -2.97 -11.17 1.02
N THR A 115 -4.13 -11.19 1.68
CA THR A 115 -4.36 -12.01 2.88
C THR A 115 -4.19 -13.49 2.58
N ILE A 116 -4.80 -13.97 1.50
CA ILE A 116 -4.69 -15.36 1.03
C ILE A 116 -3.23 -15.71 0.67
N THR A 117 -2.48 -14.77 0.08
CA THR A 117 -1.06 -14.97 -0.23
C THR A 117 -0.22 -15.08 1.04
N VAL A 118 -0.33 -14.12 1.95
CA VAL A 118 0.48 -14.09 3.17
C VAL A 118 0.12 -15.24 4.11
N CYS A 119 -1.13 -15.68 4.16
CA CYS A 119 -1.56 -16.88 4.89
C CYS A 119 -1.14 -18.21 4.23
N GLY A 120 -0.41 -18.16 3.09
CA GLY A 120 0.15 -19.33 2.42
C GLY A 120 -0.86 -20.15 1.62
N LEU A 121 -2.09 -19.65 1.41
CA LEU A 121 -3.17 -20.37 0.73
C LEU A 121 -3.01 -20.32 -0.79
N ILE A 122 -2.62 -19.17 -1.34
CA ILE A 122 -2.21 -19.01 -2.74
C ILE A 122 -0.73 -18.63 -2.79
N ARG A 123 0.05 -19.43 -3.51
CA ARG A 123 1.53 -19.31 -3.56
C ARG A 123 2.02 -18.40 -4.68
N ILE A 124 1.12 -17.59 -5.26
CA ILE A 124 1.37 -16.76 -6.42
C ILE A 124 1.48 -15.30 -5.97
N THR A 125 2.71 -14.82 -5.79
CA THR A 125 2.98 -13.40 -5.50
C THR A 125 2.87 -12.52 -6.73
N THR A 126 2.90 -13.11 -7.94
CA THR A 126 2.79 -12.38 -9.22
C THR A 126 1.47 -11.65 -9.36
N LEU A 127 0.35 -12.27 -8.97
CA LEU A 127 -0.96 -11.62 -9.05
C LEU A 127 -1.05 -10.43 -8.11
N VAL A 128 -0.54 -10.56 -6.88
CA VAL A 128 -0.50 -9.45 -5.91
C VAL A 128 0.37 -8.30 -6.43
N LYS A 129 1.54 -8.62 -7.01
CA LYS A 129 2.41 -7.62 -7.66
C LYS A 129 1.71 -6.92 -8.83
N LEU A 130 0.95 -7.65 -9.65
CA LEU A 130 0.17 -7.08 -10.73
C LEU A 130 -0.92 -6.14 -10.21
N VAL A 131 -1.65 -6.56 -9.16
CA VAL A 131 -2.74 -5.79 -8.57
C VAL A 131 -2.26 -4.48 -7.95
N PHE A 132 -1.02 -4.39 -7.45
CA PHE A 132 -0.45 -3.13 -6.98
C PHE A 132 0.28 -2.33 -8.08
N GLY A 133 0.97 -3.01 -8.98
CA GLY A 133 1.75 -2.36 -10.03
C GLY A 133 0.91 -1.77 -11.16
N LEU A 134 -0.21 -2.43 -11.52
CA LEU A 134 -1.06 -1.98 -12.63
C LEU A 134 -1.80 -0.67 -12.30
N PRO A 135 -2.43 -0.50 -11.12
CA PRO A 135 -2.98 0.80 -10.71
C PRO A 135 -1.93 1.89 -10.61
N PHE A 136 -0.71 1.58 -10.15
CA PHE A 136 0.38 2.55 -10.09
C PHE A 136 0.74 3.09 -11.49
N ILE A 137 0.87 2.21 -12.48
CA ILE A 137 1.10 2.60 -13.88
C ILE A 137 -0.08 3.40 -14.42
N TYR A 138 -1.31 2.97 -14.13
CA TYR A 138 -2.52 3.67 -14.55
C TYR A 138 -2.56 5.11 -14.02
N HIS A 139 -2.33 5.32 -12.72
CA HIS A 139 -2.31 6.67 -12.14
C HIS A 139 -1.24 7.55 -12.82
N ILE A 140 -0.01 7.05 -12.99
CA ILE A 140 1.06 7.83 -13.61
C ILE A 140 0.73 8.23 -15.06
N PHE A 141 0.32 7.27 -15.90
CA PHE A 141 0.20 7.52 -17.34
C PHE A 141 -1.16 8.04 -17.78
N VAL A 142 -2.23 7.66 -17.08
CA VAL A 142 -3.61 7.99 -17.47
C VAL A 142 -4.15 9.17 -16.67
N GLU A 143 -3.81 9.29 -15.39
CA GLU A 143 -4.33 10.38 -14.54
C GLU A 143 -3.32 11.53 -14.42
N ASP A 144 -2.07 11.25 -14.05
CA ASP A 144 -1.10 12.27 -13.67
C ASP A 144 -0.44 12.94 -14.88
N LEU A 145 -0.02 12.15 -15.89
CA LEU A 145 0.68 12.67 -17.06
C LEU A 145 -0.16 13.67 -17.87
N PRO A 146 -1.46 13.45 -18.14
CA PRO A 146 -2.29 14.45 -18.80
C PRO A 146 -2.44 15.75 -17.99
N VAL A 147 -2.52 15.67 -16.66
CA VAL A 147 -2.60 16.85 -15.78
C VAL A 147 -1.28 17.63 -15.79
N LEU A 148 -0.13 16.93 -15.80
CA LEU A 148 1.19 17.55 -15.90
C LEU A 148 1.42 18.25 -17.25
N ILE A 149 0.94 17.64 -18.34
CA ILE A 149 1.09 18.18 -19.70
C ILE A 149 0.12 19.34 -19.95
N SER A 150 -1.13 19.25 -19.48
CA SER A 150 -2.18 20.21 -19.81
C SER A 150 -2.03 21.57 -19.12
N LYS A 151 -1.20 21.70 -18.08
CA LYS A 151 -0.86 22.96 -17.35
C LYS A 151 -2.05 23.80 -16.84
N ASN A 152 -3.30 23.38 -17.04
CA ASN A 152 -4.51 24.17 -16.76
C ASN A 152 -5.62 23.30 -16.15
N PRO A 153 -6.05 23.60 -14.89
CA PRO A 153 -5.43 24.53 -13.95
C PRO A 153 -4.10 23.97 -13.40
N PRO A 154 -3.09 24.82 -13.11
CA PRO A 154 -1.85 24.38 -12.50
C PRO A 154 -2.12 23.92 -11.06
N ARG A 155 -2.10 22.60 -10.84
CA ARG A 155 -2.19 22.02 -9.50
C ARG A 155 -0.93 22.38 -8.71
N THR A 156 -1.10 23.00 -7.55
CA THR A 156 0.01 23.41 -6.68
C THR A 156 0.73 22.20 -6.09
N ALA A 157 1.97 22.38 -5.64
CA ALA A 157 2.74 21.30 -5.02
C ALA A 157 2.00 20.66 -3.83
N VAL A 158 1.23 21.46 -3.06
CA VAL A 158 0.44 20.98 -1.93
C VAL A 158 -0.72 20.09 -2.38
N GLU A 159 -1.44 20.47 -3.43
CA GLU A 159 -2.56 19.69 -3.98
C GLU A 159 -2.11 18.35 -4.61
N TRP A 160 -0.84 18.22 -4.97
CA TRP A 160 -0.24 16.97 -5.43
C TRP A 160 0.12 16.00 -4.29
N MET A 161 0.33 16.50 -3.07
CA MET A 161 0.81 15.69 -1.94
C MET A 161 -0.11 14.48 -1.62
N PRO A 162 -1.45 14.58 -1.64
CA PRO A 162 -2.32 13.43 -1.41
C PRO A 162 -2.11 12.32 -2.44
N GLU A 163 -1.87 12.67 -3.70
CA GLU A 163 -1.65 11.71 -4.79
C GLU A 163 -0.26 11.09 -4.71
N ILE A 164 0.76 11.90 -4.48
CA ILE A 164 2.14 11.43 -4.24
C ILE A 164 2.18 10.45 -3.07
N SER A 165 1.47 10.74 -1.97
CA SER A 165 1.38 9.84 -0.83
C SER A 165 0.79 8.47 -1.22
N VAL A 166 -0.26 8.44 -2.05
CA VAL A 166 -0.88 7.20 -2.54
C VAL A 166 0.08 6.42 -3.44
N LEU A 167 0.75 7.08 -4.38
CA LEU A 167 1.75 6.45 -5.25
C LEU A 167 2.89 5.82 -4.44
N LEU A 168 3.34 6.50 -3.39
CA LEU A 168 4.35 5.97 -2.46
C LEU A 168 3.84 4.70 -1.72
N ILE A 169 2.56 4.65 -1.33
CA ILE A 169 1.96 3.45 -0.72
C ILE A 169 1.95 2.30 -1.73
N MET A 170 1.51 2.55 -2.97
CA MET A 170 1.41 1.52 -4.01
C MET A 170 2.77 0.91 -4.33
N ILE A 171 3.80 1.75 -4.53
CA ILE A 171 5.15 1.25 -4.82
C ILE A 171 5.77 0.56 -3.60
N SER A 172 5.50 1.06 -2.38
CA SER A 172 5.93 0.40 -1.14
C SER A 172 5.35 -1.02 -1.03
N LEU A 173 4.04 -1.19 -1.25
CA LEU A 173 3.40 -2.51 -1.22
C LEU A 173 3.95 -3.44 -2.31
N PHE A 174 4.17 -2.91 -3.52
CA PHE A 174 4.79 -3.66 -4.61
C PHE A 174 6.21 -4.14 -4.24
N THR A 175 7.03 -3.25 -3.66
CA THR A 175 8.39 -3.57 -3.21
C THR A 175 8.37 -4.56 -2.04
N ALA A 176 7.44 -4.41 -1.09
CA ALA A 176 7.28 -5.31 0.05
C ALA A 176 6.96 -6.74 -0.42
N VAL A 177 5.97 -6.90 -1.30
CA VAL A 177 5.62 -8.22 -1.85
C VAL A 177 6.75 -8.82 -2.68
N SER A 178 7.52 -7.97 -3.37
CA SER A 178 8.72 -8.40 -4.12
C SER A 178 9.87 -8.85 -3.21
N SER A 179 9.86 -8.46 -1.94
CA SER A 179 10.84 -8.92 -0.95
C SER A 179 10.52 -10.30 -0.36
N PHE A 180 9.31 -10.81 -0.55
CA PHE A 180 8.86 -12.08 0.01
C PHE A 180 9.44 -13.27 -0.75
N GLU A 181 10.02 -14.20 0.00
CA GLU A 181 10.54 -15.47 -0.51
C GLU A 181 9.84 -16.64 0.19
N LYS A 182 9.71 -17.74 -0.55
CA LYS A 182 9.18 -18.99 -0.01
C LYS A 182 10.11 -19.48 1.11
N ARG A 183 9.56 -19.80 2.27
CA ARG A 183 10.27 -20.49 3.34
C ARG A 183 10.45 -21.94 2.89
N GLU A 184 11.69 -22.35 2.68
CA GLU A 184 11.98 -23.74 2.36
C GLU A 184 11.49 -24.64 3.51
N ALA A 185 10.60 -25.57 3.18
CA ALA A 185 10.17 -26.60 4.12
C ALA A 185 11.35 -27.55 4.32
N GLY A 186 12.17 -27.28 5.35
CA GLY A 186 13.23 -28.13 5.89
C GLY A 186 13.94 -29.09 4.92
N GLY A 187 15.15 -28.71 4.48
CA GLY A 187 16.07 -29.69 3.88
C GLY A 187 17.30 -29.08 3.22
N ASN A 188 18.31 -28.67 4.00
CA ASN A 188 19.57 -29.41 4.04
C ASN A 188 20.49 -28.88 5.15
N THR A 189 20.89 -29.78 6.04
CA THR A 189 22.20 -29.78 6.69
C THR A 189 23.28 -29.34 5.70
N ARG A 190 23.93 -28.19 5.93
CA ARG A 190 25.30 -27.97 5.46
C ARG A 190 26.24 -28.19 6.65
N PHE A 191 26.54 -29.46 6.91
CA PHE A 191 27.90 -29.84 7.27
C PHE A 191 28.68 -29.89 5.95
N VAL A 192 29.55 -28.91 5.72
CA VAL A 192 30.91 -29.08 5.17
C VAL A 192 31.74 -27.95 5.74
#